data_AF-A0A7G4RF52-F1
#
_entry.id   AF-A0A7G4RF52-F1
#
_cell.length_a   1.000
_cell.length_b   1.000
_cell.length_c   1.000
_cell.angle_alpha   90.00
_cell.angle_beta   90.00
_cell.angle_gamma   90.00
#
_symmetry.space_group_name_H-M   'P 1'
#
loop_
_entity.id
_entity.type
_entity.pdbx_description
1 polymer ?
#
loop_
_entity_poly.entity_id
_entity_poly.type
_entity_poly.pdbx_seq_one_letter_code
_entity_poly.pdbx_strand_id
1 'polypeptide(L)' 'MRNLFQWIVEFLDAIVGVEEHKPNKRYLNVCETQEQYEAGLIRIGEYNKRAAPKEKV' A
#
# COMPACT_ATOMS: atom_id res chain seq x y z
N MET A 1 -6.25 3.20 -33.94
CA MET A 1 -6.11 3.80 -32.58
C MET A 1 -7.14 3.29 -31.57
N ARG A 2 -8.39 2.94 -31.94
CA ARG A 2 -9.38 2.37 -30.99
C ARG A 2 -8.90 1.13 -30.22
N ASN A 3 -8.16 0.24 -30.87
CA ASN A 3 -7.67 -1.00 -30.25
C ASN A 3 -6.68 -0.76 -29.10
N LEU A 4 -5.91 0.33 -29.13
CA LEU A 4 -4.93 0.62 -28.08
C LEU A 4 -5.62 1.09 -26.80
N PHE A 5 -6.66 1.91 -26.93
CA PHE A 5 -7.44 2.38 -25.79
C PHE A 5 -8.25 1.27 -25.15
N GLN A 6 -8.83 0.35 -25.92
CA GLN A 6 -9.50 -0.84 -25.37
C GLN A 6 -8.52 -1.71 -24.59
N TRP A 7 -7.32 -1.94 -25.14
CA TRP A 7 -6.29 -2.73 -24.46
C TRP A 7 -5.83 -2.09 -23.14
N ILE A 8 -5.68 -0.76 -23.09
CA ILE A 8 -5.34 -0.03 -21.85
C ILE A 8 -6.46 -0.16 -20.81
N VAL A 9 -7.72 -0.05 -21.24
CA VAL A 9 -8.88 -0.16 -20.34
C VAL A 9 -8.98 -1.57 -19.75
N GLU A 10 -8.84 -2.61 -20.57
CA GLU A 10 -8.85 -4.01 -20.11
C GLU A 10 -7.66 -4.31 -19.17
N PHE A 11 -6.49 -3.73 -19.44
CA PHE A 11 -5.32 -3.89 -18.60
C PHE A 11 -5.49 -3.18 -17.24
N LEU A 12 -6.08 -1.98 -17.22
CA LEU A 12 -6.39 -1.26 -15.99
C LEU A 12 -7.45 -1.96 -15.15
N ASP A 13 -8.50 -2.49 -15.77
CA ASP A 13 -9.55 -3.26 -15.10
C ASP A 13 -8.97 -4.53 -14.44
N ALA A 14 -8.08 -5.22 -15.14
CA ALA A 14 -7.36 -6.38 -14.60
C ALA A 14 -6.40 -6.02 -13.45
N ILE A 15 -5.75 -4.86 -13.48
CA ILE A 15 -4.89 -4.40 -12.38
C ILE A 15 -5.72 -4.00 -11.16
N VAL A 16 -6.79 -3.22 -11.35
CA VAL A 16 -7.65 -2.75 -10.26
C VAL A 16 -8.35 -3.93 -9.58
N GLY A 17 -8.84 -4.91 -10.35
CA GLY A 17 -9.40 -6.15 -9.80
C GLY A 17 -8.38 -7.02 -9.04
N VAL A 18 -7.09 -6.88 -9.34
CA VAL A 18 -6.00 -7.54 -8.59
C VAL A 18 -5.57 -6.72 -7.36
N GLU A 19 -5.66 -5.39 -7.40
CA GLU A 19 -5.40 -4.52 -6.25
C GLU A 19 -6.47 -4.63 -5.16
N GLU A 20 -7.76 -4.79 -5.51
CA GLU A 20 -8.81 -5.05 -4.52
C GLU A 20 -8.59 -6.36 -3.74
N HIS A 21 -7.97 -7.38 -4.36
CA HIS A 21 -7.75 -8.67 -3.71
C HIS A 21 -6.48 -8.75 -2.86
N LYS A 22 -5.64 -7.71 -2.90
CA LYS A 22 -4.47 -7.64 -2.04
C LYS A 22 -4.44 -6.25 -1.43
N PRO A 23 -5.12 -6.02 -0.28
CA PRO A 23 -4.70 -4.96 0.59
C PRO A 23 -3.19 -5.14 0.74
N ASN A 24 -2.44 -4.22 0.16
CA ASN A 24 -1.00 -4.26 0.20
C ASN A 24 -0.69 -4.11 1.68
N LYS A 25 -0.53 -5.25 2.39
CA LYS A 25 -0.52 -5.33 3.86
C LYS A 25 0.48 -4.35 4.47
N ARG A 26 1.46 -3.96 3.67
CA ARG A 26 2.44 -2.93 3.97
C ARG A 26 1.86 -1.52 4.07
N TYR A 27 1.02 -1.10 3.12
CA TYR A 27 0.38 0.22 3.15
C TYR A 27 -0.67 0.33 4.25
N LEU A 28 -1.47 -0.72 4.47
CA LEU A 28 -2.39 -0.77 5.61
C LEU A 28 -1.64 -0.70 6.94
N ASN A 29 -0.53 -1.43 7.09
CA ASN A 29 0.28 -1.38 8.30
C ASN A 29 0.92 0.01 8.51
N VAL A 30 1.38 0.67 7.45
CA VAL A 30 1.92 2.05 7.55
C VAL A 30 0.83 3.03 7.97
N CYS A 31 -0.38 2.92 7.40
CA CYS A 31 -1.51 3.78 7.76
C CYS A 31 -1.93 3.56 9.23
N GLU A 32 -2.10 2.32 9.67
CA GLU A 32 -2.40 2.00 11.08
C GLU A 32 -1.29 2.45 12.04
N THR A 33 -0.03 2.33 11.62
CA THR A 33 1.13 2.77 12.41
C THR A 33 1.19 4.28 12.51
N GLN A 34 0.79 5.00 11.45
CA GLN A 34 0.67 6.45 11.46
C GLN A 34 -0.45 6.93 12.39
N GLU A 35 -1.64 6.31 12.30
CA GLU A 35 -2.76 6.60 13.20
C GLU A 35 -2.39 6.36 14.68
N GLN A 36 -1.68 5.28 14.98
CA GLN A 36 -1.20 5.00 16.34
C GLN A 36 -0.16 6.03 16.82
N TYR A 37 0.67 6.57 15.93
CA TYR A 37 1.64 7.60 16.28
C TYR A 37 0.96 8.95 16.54
N GLU A 38 0.02 9.33 15.67
CA GLU A 38 -0.78 10.56 15.83
C GLU A 38 -1.66 10.52 17.09
N ALA A 39 -2.19 9.35 17.45
CA ALA A 39 -2.89 9.12 18.70
C ALA A 39 -1.97 9.07 19.94
N GLY A 40 -0.64 9.19 19.77
CA GLY A 40 0.34 9.12 20.85
C GLY A 40 0.49 7.73 21.49
N LEU A 41 -0.07 6.68 20.85
CA LEU A 41 -0.03 5.30 21.34
C LEU A 41 1.33 4.65 21.14
N ILE A 42 2.09 5.11 20.15
CA ILE A 42 3.47 4.66 19.89
C ILE A 42 4.41 5.85 19.81
N ARG A 43 5.67 5.65 20.20
CA ARG A 43 6.71 6.69 20.09
C ARG A 43 7.34 6.69 18.69
N ILE A 44 7.95 7.82 18.31
CA ILE A 44 8.60 7.98 16.99
C ILE A 44 9.65 6.91 16.69
N GLY A 45 10.33 6.38 17.71
CA GLY A 45 11.29 5.27 17.56
C GLY A 45 10.64 3.94 17.18
N GLU A 46 9.40 3.68 17.63
CA GLU A 46 8.62 2.50 17.24
C GLU A 46 7.97 2.70 15.87
N TYR A 47 7.49 3.91 15.57
CA TYR A 47 7.01 4.30 14.24
C TYR A 47 8.11 4.05 13.19
N ASN A 48 9.33 4.55 13.41
CA ASN A 48 10.43 4.37 12.47
C ASN A 48 10.81 2.90 12.28
N LYS A 49 10.76 2.05 13.32
CA LYS A 49 11.02 0.61 13.19
C LYS A 49 9.95 -0.12 12.38
N ARG A 50 8.69 0.29 12.51
CA ARG A 50 7.54 -0.30 11.80
C ARG A 50 7.44 0.21 10.36
N ALA A 51 7.79 1.49 10.13
CA ALA A 51 7.80 2.14 8.83
C ALA A 51 9.07 1.86 8.01
N ALA A 52 10.18 1.48 8.66
CA ALA A 52 11.42 1.13 7.96
C ALA A 52 11.18 -0.04 7.00
N PRO A 53 11.63 0.05 5.74
CA PRO A 53 11.64 -1.10 4.87
C PRO A 53 12.49 -2.20 5.54
N LYS A 54 11.86 -3.35 5.84
CA LYS A 54 12.62 -4.54 6.22
C LYS A 54 13.52 -4.90 5.05
N GLU A 55 14.77 -4.45 5.10
CA GLU A 55 15.83 -4.91 4.23
C GLU A 55 15.90 -6.43 4.41
N LYS A 56 15.54 -7.15 3.35
CA LYS A 56 15.67 -8.60 3.32
C LYS A 56 17.17 -8.90 3.18
N VAL A 57 17.80 -9.29 4.28
CA VAL A 57 19.07 -10.03 4.27
C VAL A 57 18.80 -11.45 3.79
#